data_AF-A0A953ZB28-F1
#
_entry.id   AF-A0A953ZB28-F1
#
_cell.length_a   1.000
_cell.length_b   1.000
_cell.length_c   1.000
_cell.angle_alpha   90.00
_cell.angle_beta   90.00
_cell.angle_gamma   90.00
#
_symmetry.space_group_name_H-M   'P 1'
#
loop_
_entity.id
_entity.type
_entity.pdbx_description
1 polymer ?
#
loop_
_entity_poly.entity_id
_entity_poly.type
_entity_poly.pdbx_seq_one_letter_code
_entity_poly.pdbx_strand_id
1 'polypeptide(L)'
;MPNNSRPMELANVIIFSKDRAAQLDALLRSVREKVEDWQRRGCWTVIYKASSPEFAAAYEQLKQEHYSPALEFIDESTSDSAFKSIVVNTLKQQHQRNAAQWCTFLVDDMIFKSPWPVADSKAMQRLKDDARVLCFSMRLCPRYRFCYAENRRVRPPFMARYGCWNWRRASGDWGYPMSVDGHVFRYADLIPLVEQIEFRHPNSFEDELSKRPLMQRPLMTCNPEAIVVNLPINRVQHEFKNRAGEEHGISAETLNAAYLNGKRVNLEPVYALTDNRGCHHEMPIQLI
;
A
#
# COMPACT_ATOMS: atom_id res chain seq x y z
N MET A 1 3.77 -4.15 -39.14
CA MET A 1 2.56 -4.50 -38.37
C MET A 1 2.25 -3.33 -37.46
N PRO A 2 1.00 -2.86 -37.33
CA PRO A 2 0.70 -1.74 -36.46
C PRO A 2 0.97 -2.16 -35.01
N ASN A 3 1.85 -1.38 -34.37
CA ASN A 3 2.22 -1.48 -32.97
C ASN A 3 0.97 -1.17 -32.13
N ASN A 4 0.20 -2.20 -31.81
CA ASN A 4 -0.99 -2.09 -30.94
C ASN A 4 -0.51 -1.99 -29.48
N SER A 5 0.20 -0.91 -29.13
CA SER A 5 0.50 -0.58 -27.76
C SER A 5 -0.83 -0.25 -27.07
N ARG A 6 -1.39 -1.25 -26.38
CA ARG A 6 -2.56 -1.05 -25.51
C ARG A 6 -2.26 0.11 -24.55
N PRO A 7 -3.24 0.98 -24.25
CA PRO A 7 -3.01 2.10 -23.35
C PRO A 7 -2.54 1.57 -21.99
N MET A 8 -1.41 2.07 -21.50
CA MET A 8 -0.91 1.77 -20.16
C MET A 8 -1.90 2.31 -19.13
N GLU A 9 -2.36 1.47 -18.20
CA GLU A 9 -3.17 1.94 -17.08
C GLU A 9 -2.26 2.64 -16.07
N LEU A 10 -2.49 3.94 -15.88
CA LEU A 10 -1.72 4.81 -14.99
C LEU A 10 -2.38 4.90 -13.62
N ALA A 11 -1.57 4.90 -12.56
CA ALA A 11 -2.01 5.10 -11.19
C ALA A 11 -1.28 6.26 -10.49
N ASN A 12 -2.02 6.98 -9.66
CA ASN A 12 -1.47 7.87 -8.63
C ASN A 12 -1.13 7.01 -7.40
N VAL A 13 0.15 6.99 -7.02
CA VAL A 13 0.65 6.14 -5.93
C VAL A 13 1.25 7.03 -4.85
N ILE A 14 0.72 6.93 -3.64
CA ILE A 14 1.29 7.56 -2.45
C ILE A 14 1.74 6.47 -1.48
N ILE A 15 2.99 6.55 -1.04
CA ILE A 15 3.56 5.65 -0.04
C ILE A 15 3.76 6.44 1.25
N PHE A 16 3.17 5.99 2.34
CA PHE A 16 3.40 6.58 3.66
C PHE A 16 4.54 5.87 4.37
N SER A 17 5.46 6.65 4.93
CA SER A 17 6.54 6.09 5.75
C SER A 17 6.89 6.95 6.95
N LYS A 18 7.25 6.31 8.07
CA LYS A 18 7.85 7.00 9.21
C LYS A 18 8.89 6.10 9.85
N ASP A 19 10.09 6.60 10.12
CA ASP A 19 11.16 5.91 10.85
C ASP A 19 11.44 4.46 10.37
N ARG A 20 11.18 4.16 9.10
CA ARG A 20 11.22 2.79 8.53
C ARG A 20 11.84 2.76 7.13
N ALA A 21 12.94 3.51 6.94
CA ALA A 21 13.67 3.54 5.67
C ALA A 21 14.08 2.14 5.19
N ALA A 22 14.50 1.24 6.08
CA ALA A 22 14.89 -0.13 5.71
C ALA A 22 13.74 -0.93 5.09
N GLN A 23 12.53 -0.80 5.63
CA GLN A 23 11.33 -1.45 5.11
C GLN A 23 10.86 -0.77 3.82
N LEU A 24 10.89 0.57 3.76
CA LEU A 24 10.58 1.32 2.54
C LEU A 24 11.51 0.94 1.38
N ASP A 25 12.81 0.72 1.64
CA ASP A 25 13.74 0.20 0.66
C ASP A 25 13.29 -1.18 0.13
N ALA A 26 12.86 -2.08 1.02
CA ALA A 26 12.34 -3.39 0.64
C ALA A 26 11.11 -3.27 -0.27
N LEU A 27 10.19 -2.37 0.06
CA LEU A 27 9.04 -2.03 -0.78
C LEU A 27 9.49 -1.55 -2.16
N LEU A 28 10.35 -0.53 -2.23
CA LEU A 28 10.80 0.09 -3.48
C LEU A 28 11.60 -0.89 -4.37
N ARG A 29 12.44 -1.75 -3.79
CA ARG A 29 13.10 -2.84 -4.54
C ARG A 29 12.09 -3.82 -5.09
N SER A 30 11.13 -4.26 -4.27
CA SER A 30 10.07 -5.16 -4.74
C SER A 30 9.20 -4.54 -5.84
N VAL A 31 8.98 -3.21 -5.80
CA VAL A 31 8.32 -2.48 -6.87
C VAL A 31 9.13 -2.60 -8.17
N ARG A 32 10.43 -2.34 -8.13
CA ARG A 32 11.29 -2.43 -9.32
C ARG A 32 11.32 -3.83 -9.93
N GLU A 33 11.25 -4.87 -9.10
CA GLU A 33 11.32 -6.26 -9.53
C GLU A 33 9.99 -6.83 -10.02
N LYS A 34 8.88 -6.43 -9.41
CA LYS A 34 7.55 -7.02 -9.68
C LYS A 34 6.65 -6.09 -10.47
N VAL A 35 6.91 -4.79 -10.51
CA VAL A 35 6.07 -3.83 -11.21
C VAL A 35 6.70 -3.51 -12.56
N GLU A 36 6.22 -4.18 -13.61
CA GLU A 36 6.72 -3.98 -14.97
C GLU A 36 6.53 -2.50 -15.35
N ASP A 37 7.57 -1.86 -15.89
CA ASP A 37 7.50 -0.46 -16.33
C ASP A 37 6.98 0.50 -15.24
N TRP A 38 7.26 0.24 -13.96
CA TRP A 38 6.74 1.04 -12.83
C TRP A 38 6.87 2.55 -13.02
N GLN A 39 7.98 3.01 -13.62
CA GLN A 39 8.26 4.41 -13.91
C GLN A 39 7.25 5.04 -14.87
N ARG A 40 6.74 4.25 -15.82
CA ARG A 40 5.74 4.68 -16.81
C ARG A 40 4.31 4.41 -16.34
N ARG A 41 4.10 3.46 -15.44
CA ARG A 41 2.76 3.01 -14.99
C ARG A 41 2.22 3.77 -13.78
N GLY A 42 3.04 4.57 -13.11
CA GLY A 42 2.58 5.32 -11.95
C GLY A 42 3.28 6.66 -11.81
N CYS A 43 2.60 7.58 -11.12
CA CYS A 43 3.27 8.68 -10.45
C CYS A 43 3.46 8.27 -9.00
N TRP A 44 4.71 8.15 -8.55
CA TRP A 44 5.03 7.61 -7.24
C TRP A 44 5.55 8.73 -6.35
N THR A 45 4.92 8.91 -5.19
CA THR A 45 5.37 9.86 -4.19
C THR A 45 5.44 9.16 -2.83
N VAL A 46 6.60 9.25 -2.19
CA VAL A 46 6.78 8.86 -0.79
C VAL A 46 6.55 10.11 0.05
N ILE A 47 5.57 10.06 0.95
CA ILE A 47 5.41 11.06 2.01
C ILE A 47 5.99 10.42 3.27
N TYR A 48 7.09 10.99 3.76
CA TYR A 48 7.82 10.42 4.89
C TYR A 48 8.00 11.41 6.05
N LYS A 49 8.30 10.86 7.22
CA LYS A 49 8.69 11.62 8.41
C LYS A 49 9.79 10.90 9.17
N ALA A 50 10.83 11.64 9.56
CA ALA A 50 11.84 11.17 10.49
C ALA A 50 11.62 11.81 11.87
N SER A 51 11.70 11.01 12.93
CA SER A 51 11.59 11.51 14.31
C SER A 51 12.92 11.93 14.93
N SER A 52 14.05 11.53 14.33
CA SER A 52 15.39 11.85 14.80
C SER A 52 16.39 12.03 13.65
N PRO A 53 17.56 12.65 13.89
CA PRO A 53 18.62 12.77 12.89
C PRO A 53 19.09 11.42 12.35
N GLU A 54 19.10 10.36 13.16
CA GLU A 54 19.49 9.02 12.75
C GLU A 54 18.51 8.41 11.75
N PHE A 55 17.20 8.61 11.94
CA PHE A 55 16.19 8.20 10.97
C PHE A 55 16.23 9.08 9.72
N ALA A 56 16.48 10.39 9.87
CA ALA A 56 16.64 11.30 8.74
C ALA A 56 17.81 10.88 7.84
N ALA A 57 18.95 10.51 8.42
CA ALA A 57 20.12 10.01 7.69
C ALA A 57 19.79 8.76 6.85
N ALA A 58 18.96 7.85 7.39
CA ALA A 58 18.54 6.66 6.64
C ALA A 58 17.62 7.00 5.47
N TYR A 59 16.73 7.99 5.60
CA TYR A 59 15.94 8.48 4.46
C TYR A 59 16.80 9.19 3.41
N GLU A 60 17.83 9.94 3.80
CA GLU A 60 18.78 10.52 2.84
C GLU A 60 19.51 9.44 2.03
N GLN A 61 20.02 8.40 2.70
CA GLN A 61 20.63 7.27 2.03
C GLN A 61 19.65 6.57 1.08
N LEU A 62 18.40 6.33 1.52
CA LEU A 62 17.36 5.73 0.70
C LEU A 62 17.03 6.56 -0.55
N LYS A 63 16.95 7.89 -0.43
CA LYS A 63 16.72 8.79 -1.57
C LYS A 63 17.83 8.72 -2.61
N GLN A 64 19.09 8.59 -2.18
CA GLN A 64 20.23 8.42 -3.08
C GLN A 64 20.17 7.08 -3.81
N GLU A 65 19.86 5.99 -3.09
CA GLU A 65 19.79 4.64 -3.64
C GLU A 65 18.62 4.44 -4.61
N HIS A 66 17.49 5.10 -4.36
CA HIS A 66 16.26 4.96 -5.14
C HIS A 66 15.97 6.13 -6.07
N TYR A 67 16.95 7.01 -6.32
CA TYR A 67 16.77 8.16 -7.20
C TYR A 67 16.16 7.75 -8.55
N SER A 68 15.06 8.41 -8.92
CA SER A 68 14.35 8.19 -10.18
C SER A 68 13.47 9.40 -10.46
N PRO A 69 13.41 9.91 -11.71
CA PRO A 69 12.48 10.98 -12.08
C PRO A 69 11.00 10.62 -11.89
N ALA A 70 10.69 9.33 -11.79
CA ALA A 70 9.34 8.83 -11.57
C ALA A 70 8.95 8.69 -10.09
N LEU A 71 9.90 8.90 -9.16
CA LEU A 71 9.72 8.77 -7.72
C LEU A 71 10.06 10.07 -7.00
N GLU A 72 9.07 10.67 -6.35
CA GLU A 72 9.21 11.88 -5.54
C GLU A 72 9.25 11.53 -4.06
N PHE A 73 10.00 12.31 -3.28
CA PHE A 73 10.02 12.24 -1.82
C PHE A 73 9.57 13.58 -1.25
N ILE A 74 8.60 13.55 -0.36
CA ILE A 74 8.09 14.69 0.39
C ILE A 74 8.32 14.43 1.87
N ASP A 75 9.11 15.28 2.50
CA ASP A 75 9.27 15.29 3.95
C ASP A 75 8.10 16.06 4.57
N GLU A 76 7.28 15.36 5.36
CA GLU A 76 6.16 15.95 6.09
C GLU A 76 6.63 17.03 7.07
N SER A 77 7.82 16.88 7.66
CA SER A 77 8.31 17.77 8.72
C SER A 77 8.75 19.14 8.22
N THR A 78 9.10 19.25 6.93
CA THR A 78 9.55 20.51 6.32
C THR A 78 8.40 21.27 5.67
N SER A 79 7.18 20.75 5.72
CA SER A 79 6.01 21.43 5.16
C SER A 79 5.33 22.29 6.21
N ASP A 80 5.07 23.56 5.89
CA ASP A 80 4.17 24.42 6.69
C ASP A 80 2.70 23.98 6.56
N SER A 81 2.42 23.01 5.67
CA SER A 81 1.07 22.50 5.41
C SER A 81 0.72 21.35 6.33
N ALA A 82 -0.54 21.28 6.75
CA ALA A 82 -1.07 20.09 7.42
C ALA A 82 -0.93 18.84 6.53
N PHE A 83 -0.71 17.67 7.14
CA PHE A 83 -0.59 16.38 6.44
C PHE A 83 -1.71 16.15 5.41
N LYS A 84 -2.96 16.50 5.74
CA LYS A 84 -4.09 16.47 4.80
C LYS A 84 -3.82 17.24 3.51
N SER A 85 -3.32 18.47 3.61
CA SER A 85 -3.02 19.30 2.47
C SER A 85 -1.92 18.68 1.61
N ILE A 86 -0.90 18.07 2.22
CA ILE A 86 0.14 17.34 1.49
C ILE A 86 -0.49 16.23 0.65
N VAL A 87 -1.28 15.33 1.27
CA VAL A 87 -1.93 14.21 0.57
C VAL A 87 -2.85 14.68 -0.56
N VAL A 88 -3.72 15.66 -0.30
CA VAL A 88 -4.68 16.19 -1.30
C VAL A 88 -3.93 16.84 -2.46
N ASN A 89 -2.93 17.67 -2.18
CA ASN A 89 -2.15 18.35 -3.22
C ASN A 89 -1.36 17.35 -4.05
N THR A 90 -0.72 16.35 -3.42
CA THR A 90 -0.03 15.27 -4.14
C THR A 90 -0.98 14.53 -5.07
N LEU A 91 -2.14 14.06 -4.60
CA LEU A 91 -3.12 13.37 -5.46
C LEU A 91 -3.55 14.22 -6.66
N LYS A 92 -3.84 15.51 -6.45
CA LYS A 92 -4.25 16.43 -7.51
C LYS A 92 -3.13 16.70 -8.51
N GLN A 93 -1.91 16.95 -8.04
CA GLN A 93 -0.74 17.20 -8.88
C GLN A 93 -0.38 15.96 -9.71
N GLN A 94 -0.37 14.78 -9.09
CA GLN A 94 -0.15 13.53 -9.80
C GLN A 94 -1.20 13.33 -10.90
N HIS A 95 -2.50 13.51 -10.58
CA HIS A 95 -3.58 13.41 -11.55
C HIS A 95 -3.47 14.43 -12.68
N GLN A 96 -3.13 15.69 -12.38
CA GLN A 96 -2.89 16.72 -13.40
C GLN A 96 -1.74 16.34 -14.34
N ARG A 97 -0.69 15.70 -13.83
CA ARG A 97 0.49 15.29 -14.61
C ARG A 97 0.20 14.12 -15.56
N ASN A 98 -0.58 13.14 -15.13
CA ASN A 98 -0.70 11.85 -15.81
C ASN A 98 -2.12 11.45 -16.22
N ALA A 99 -3.14 12.24 -15.85
CA ALA A 99 -4.57 11.94 -16.04
C ALA A 99 -4.98 10.53 -15.54
N ALA A 100 -4.29 9.99 -14.54
CA ALA A 100 -4.52 8.65 -14.02
C ALA A 100 -5.93 8.54 -13.44
N GLN A 101 -6.63 7.49 -13.86
CA GLN A 101 -7.98 7.17 -13.37
C GLN A 101 -7.95 6.45 -12.02
N TRP A 102 -6.78 5.93 -11.64
CA TRP A 102 -6.61 5.06 -10.49
C TRP A 102 -5.75 5.71 -9.41
N CYS A 103 -6.06 5.41 -8.16
CA CYS A 103 -5.26 5.81 -7.00
C CYS A 103 -5.04 4.64 -6.08
N THR A 104 -3.87 4.57 -5.48
CA THR A 104 -3.56 3.60 -4.43
C THR A 104 -2.65 4.22 -3.39
N PHE A 105 -2.80 3.74 -2.17
CA PHE A 105 -1.93 4.05 -1.06
C PHE A 105 -1.19 2.78 -0.65
N LEU A 106 0.07 2.95 -0.29
CA LEU A 106 0.93 1.90 0.23
C LEU A 106 1.56 2.38 1.54
N VAL A 107 2.05 1.43 2.33
CA VAL A 107 2.81 1.70 3.54
C VAL A 107 4.17 0.99 3.46
N ASP A 108 5.16 1.56 4.13
CA ASP A 108 6.57 1.12 4.11
C ASP A 108 6.82 -0.35 4.50
N ASP A 109 5.91 -1.01 5.21
CA ASP A 109 6.03 -2.44 5.56
C ASP A 109 5.43 -3.41 4.52
N MET A 110 5.03 -2.90 3.36
CA MET A 110 4.53 -3.72 2.27
C MET A 110 5.63 -4.24 1.36
N ILE A 111 5.43 -5.43 0.78
CA ILE A 111 6.31 -5.99 -0.25
C ILE A 111 5.44 -6.53 -1.38
N PHE A 112 5.77 -6.18 -2.62
CA PHE A 112 5.21 -6.81 -3.81
C PHE A 112 5.80 -8.21 -3.95
N LYS A 113 4.99 -9.25 -3.78
CA LYS A 113 5.40 -10.66 -3.92
C LYS A 113 4.95 -11.27 -5.25
N SER A 114 4.02 -10.62 -5.96
CA SER A 114 3.57 -11.01 -7.29
C SER A 114 3.59 -9.82 -8.26
N PRO A 115 3.66 -10.02 -9.59
CA PRO A 115 3.73 -8.92 -10.54
C PRO A 115 2.53 -7.95 -10.56
N TRP A 116 2.78 -6.67 -10.87
CA TRP A 116 1.78 -5.61 -11.08
C TRP A 116 2.14 -4.74 -12.32
N PRO A 117 1.17 -4.18 -13.07
CA PRO A 117 -0.23 -4.51 -13.09
C PRO A 117 -0.46 -5.73 -13.96
N VAL A 118 -1.21 -6.67 -13.39
CA VAL A 118 -1.99 -7.57 -14.21
C VAL A 118 -3.14 -6.70 -14.79
N ALA A 119 -2.83 -5.83 -15.76
CA ALA A 119 -3.83 -5.02 -16.48
C ALA A 119 -4.85 -5.94 -17.19
N ASP A 120 -4.48 -7.21 -17.39
CA ASP A 120 -5.34 -8.30 -17.83
C ASP A 120 -6.02 -9.08 -16.68
N SER A 121 -5.89 -8.64 -15.42
CA SER A 121 -6.58 -9.31 -14.33
C SER A 121 -8.06 -9.02 -14.44
N LYS A 122 -8.83 -10.09 -14.39
CA LYS A 122 -10.29 -10.04 -14.31
C LYS A 122 -10.76 -9.22 -13.11
N ALA A 123 -9.96 -9.14 -12.04
CA ALA A 123 -10.26 -8.30 -10.89
C ALA A 123 -10.16 -6.80 -11.22
N MET A 124 -9.08 -6.36 -11.88
CA MET A 124 -8.94 -4.95 -12.31
C MET A 124 -9.98 -4.57 -13.37
N GLN A 125 -10.24 -5.45 -14.35
CA GLN A 125 -11.33 -5.24 -15.32
C GLN A 125 -12.68 -5.04 -14.63
N ARG A 126 -12.92 -5.76 -13.53
CA ARG A 126 -14.17 -5.60 -12.77
C ARG A 126 -14.26 -4.25 -12.06
N LEU A 127 -13.15 -3.72 -11.53
CA LEU A 127 -13.11 -2.35 -11.03
C LEU A 127 -13.37 -1.34 -12.17
N LYS A 128 -12.91 -1.60 -13.39
CA LYS A 128 -13.16 -0.73 -14.53
C LYS A 128 -14.63 -0.72 -14.97
N ASP A 129 -15.22 -1.89 -15.12
CA ASP A 129 -16.49 -2.05 -15.83
C ASP A 129 -17.72 -2.03 -14.92
N ASP A 130 -17.58 -2.31 -13.62
CA ASP A 130 -18.70 -2.36 -12.67
C ASP A 130 -18.62 -1.23 -11.64
N ALA A 131 -19.46 -0.21 -11.82
CA ALA A 131 -19.55 0.92 -10.90
C ALA A 131 -19.93 0.52 -9.46
N ARG A 132 -20.46 -0.67 -9.21
CA ARG A 132 -20.72 -1.14 -7.84
C ARG A 132 -19.45 -1.58 -7.11
N VAL A 133 -18.35 -1.80 -7.81
CA VAL A 133 -17.06 -2.11 -7.20
C VAL A 133 -16.40 -0.84 -6.69
N LEU A 134 -16.11 -0.84 -5.40
CA LEU A 134 -15.46 0.25 -4.67
C LEU A 134 -13.96 0.25 -4.95
N CYS A 135 -13.31 -0.89 -4.77
CA CYS A 135 -11.87 -1.03 -4.95
C CYS A 135 -11.46 -2.43 -5.42
N PHE A 136 -10.27 -2.48 -6.01
CA PHE A 136 -9.50 -3.70 -6.22
C PHE A 136 -8.47 -3.84 -5.09
N SER A 137 -8.52 -4.94 -4.37
CA SER A 137 -7.58 -5.23 -3.27
C SER A 137 -6.37 -6.00 -3.80
N MET A 138 -5.19 -5.39 -3.72
CA MET A 138 -3.92 -6.06 -4.04
C MET A 138 -3.47 -6.99 -2.90
N ARG A 139 -3.95 -6.72 -1.69
CA ARG A 139 -3.50 -7.37 -0.47
C ARG A 139 -4.33 -8.59 -0.06
N LEU A 140 -5.52 -8.79 -0.63
CA LEU A 140 -6.39 -9.91 -0.28
C LEU A 140 -6.33 -11.02 -1.32
N CYS A 141 -6.51 -12.27 -0.88
CA CYS A 141 -6.74 -13.40 -1.76
C CYS A 141 -7.73 -14.40 -1.14
N PRO A 142 -8.49 -15.17 -1.95
CA PRO A 142 -9.55 -16.06 -1.47
C PRO A 142 -9.09 -17.13 -0.47
N ARG A 143 -7.79 -17.35 -0.30
CA ARG A 143 -7.20 -18.32 0.65
C ARG A 143 -7.04 -17.75 2.07
N TYR A 144 -7.03 -16.44 2.28
CA TYR A 144 -6.80 -15.86 3.61
C TYR A 144 -7.94 -16.14 4.59
N ARG A 145 -7.59 -16.68 5.76
CA ARG A 145 -8.52 -17.11 6.82
C ARG A 145 -8.26 -16.43 8.16
N PHE A 146 -7.40 -15.42 8.20
CA PHE A 146 -6.97 -14.76 9.42
C PHE A 146 -6.92 -13.24 9.23
N CYS A 147 -7.55 -12.51 10.15
CA CYS A 147 -7.42 -11.06 10.25
C CYS A 147 -6.44 -10.76 11.37
N TYR A 148 -5.30 -10.20 10.98
CA TYR A 148 -4.19 -9.99 11.90
C TYR A 148 -4.46 -8.88 12.91
N ALA A 149 -5.03 -7.75 12.45
CA ALA A 149 -5.36 -6.61 13.30
C ALA A 149 -6.35 -6.98 14.41
N GLU A 150 -7.36 -7.80 14.08
CA GLU A 150 -8.36 -8.29 15.05
C GLU A 150 -7.92 -9.56 15.79
N ASN A 151 -6.73 -10.10 15.47
CA ASN A 151 -6.18 -11.34 16.02
C ASN A 151 -7.18 -12.51 16.05
N ARG A 152 -7.90 -12.73 14.95
CA ARG A 152 -8.90 -13.81 14.88
C ARG A 152 -9.02 -14.43 13.51
N ARG A 153 -9.51 -15.66 13.49
CA ARG A 153 -9.91 -16.34 12.25
C ARG A 153 -11.11 -15.63 11.63
N VAL A 154 -11.07 -15.47 10.32
CA VAL A 154 -12.16 -14.92 9.50
C VAL A 154 -12.48 -15.91 8.39
N ARG A 155 -13.77 -16.02 8.05
CA ARG A 155 -14.20 -16.77 6.88
C ARG A 155 -14.26 -15.81 5.69
N PRO A 156 -13.61 -16.11 4.56
CA PRO A 156 -13.78 -15.33 3.36
C PRO A 156 -15.23 -15.29 2.95
N PRO A 157 -15.66 -14.15 2.41
CA PRO A 157 -16.99 -14.01 1.90
C PRO A 157 -17.19 -14.98 0.73
N PHE A 158 -18.45 -15.28 0.45
CA PHE A 158 -18.78 -15.90 -0.82
C PHE A 158 -18.37 -14.95 -1.95
N MET A 159 -17.49 -15.43 -2.81
CA MET A 159 -17.03 -14.68 -3.96
C MET A 159 -17.80 -15.11 -5.19
N ALA A 160 -18.42 -14.13 -5.84
CA ALA A 160 -18.88 -14.27 -7.21
C ALA A 160 -17.68 -14.38 -8.16
N ARG A 161 -17.98 -14.53 -9.45
CA ARG A 161 -16.99 -14.62 -10.53
C ARG A 161 -15.93 -13.50 -10.39
N TYR A 162 -14.66 -13.89 -10.59
CA TYR A 162 -13.50 -13.01 -10.56
C TYR A 162 -13.15 -12.41 -9.20
N GLY A 163 -13.40 -13.16 -8.12
CA GLY A 163 -12.97 -12.77 -6.78
C GLY A 163 -13.73 -11.56 -6.25
N CYS A 164 -14.97 -11.36 -6.69
CA CYS A 164 -15.80 -10.22 -6.32
C CYS A 164 -16.76 -10.58 -5.18
N TRP A 165 -16.88 -9.74 -4.15
CA TRP A 165 -17.78 -9.98 -3.02
C TRP A 165 -18.42 -8.70 -2.51
N ASN A 166 -19.50 -8.84 -1.73
CA ASN A 166 -20.11 -7.72 -1.03
C ASN A 166 -19.43 -7.49 0.32
N TRP A 167 -18.66 -6.42 0.45
CA TRP A 167 -17.86 -6.13 1.64
C TRP A 167 -18.72 -5.79 2.86
N ARG A 168 -19.95 -5.29 2.66
CA ARG A 168 -20.89 -4.95 3.76
C ARG A 168 -21.39 -6.18 4.51
N ARG A 169 -21.23 -7.36 3.92
CA ARG A 169 -21.63 -8.65 4.47
C ARG A 169 -20.42 -9.48 4.93
N ALA A 170 -19.24 -8.88 4.94
CA ALA A 170 -17.99 -9.51 5.32
C ALA A 170 -17.46 -8.94 6.65
N SER A 171 -16.38 -9.52 7.17
CA SER A 171 -15.80 -9.15 8.47
C SER A 171 -14.28 -9.15 8.41
N GLY A 172 -13.61 -8.45 9.33
CA GLY A 172 -12.16 -8.27 9.29
C GLY A 172 -11.73 -7.57 8.01
N ASP A 173 -10.55 -7.94 7.49
CA ASP A 173 -10.01 -7.32 6.26
C ASP A 173 -10.96 -7.44 5.06
N TRP A 174 -11.79 -8.49 5.00
CA TRP A 174 -12.78 -8.67 3.93
C TRP A 174 -13.93 -7.65 3.96
N GLY A 175 -14.20 -7.06 5.13
CA GLY A 175 -15.20 -6.03 5.34
C GLY A 175 -14.61 -4.62 5.42
N TYR A 176 -13.34 -4.44 5.06
CA TYR A 176 -12.59 -3.19 5.27
C TYR A 176 -12.21 -2.52 3.93
N PRO A 177 -13.16 -1.89 3.22
CA PRO A 177 -12.98 -1.45 1.83
C PRO A 177 -12.10 -0.21 1.65
N MET A 178 -11.90 0.57 2.70
CA MET A 178 -11.24 1.88 2.66
C MET A 178 -9.79 1.86 3.18
N SER A 179 -9.17 0.67 3.22
CA SER A 179 -7.79 0.54 3.69
C SER A 179 -6.80 1.30 2.80
N VAL A 180 -5.76 1.86 3.40
CA VAL A 180 -4.72 2.65 2.73
C VAL A 180 -3.43 1.85 2.48
N ASP A 181 -3.51 0.52 2.47
CA ASP A 181 -2.38 -0.40 2.34
C ASP A 181 -2.57 -1.41 1.18
N GLY A 182 -2.72 -0.88 -0.03
CA GLY A 182 -2.76 -1.68 -1.26
C GLY A 182 -4.17 -1.94 -1.81
N HIS A 183 -5.12 -1.05 -1.53
CA HIS A 183 -6.35 -0.96 -2.31
C HIS A 183 -6.20 0.04 -3.45
N VAL A 184 -6.76 -0.31 -4.61
CA VAL A 184 -6.82 0.55 -5.80
C VAL A 184 -8.24 1.07 -5.94
N PHE A 185 -8.38 2.39 -6.03
CA PHE A 185 -9.63 3.13 -6.13
C PHE A 185 -9.70 3.90 -7.44
N ARG A 186 -10.92 4.28 -7.85
CA ARG A 186 -11.08 5.32 -8.88
C ARG A 186 -10.74 6.67 -8.27
N TYR A 187 -9.89 7.46 -8.92
CA TYR A 187 -9.57 8.83 -8.51
C TYR A 187 -10.84 9.66 -8.31
N ALA A 188 -11.76 9.61 -9.28
CA ALA A 188 -13.01 10.37 -9.26
C ALA A 188 -13.95 10.02 -8.08
N ASP A 189 -13.82 8.81 -7.53
CA ASP A 189 -14.61 8.38 -6.36
C ASP A 189 -13.96 8.80 -5.05
N LEU A 190 -12.64 8.70 -5.01
CA LEU A 190 -11.85 8.88 -3.80
C LEU A 190 -11.61 10.37 -3.49
N ILE A 191 -11.24 11.17 -4.50
CA ILE A 191 -10.80 12.56 -4.25
C ILE A 191 -11.86 13.42 -3.54
N PRO A 192 -13.17 13.39 -3.89
CA PRO A 192 -14.15 14.23 -3.20
C PRO A 192 -14.33 13.85 -1.73
N LEU A 193 -14.14 12.57 -1.41
CA LEU A 193 -14.20 12.07 -0.03
C LEU A 193 -12.98 12.54 0.77
N VAL A 194 -11.77 12.37 0.21
CA VAL A 194 -10.51 12.77 0.87
C VAL A 194 -10.51 14.27 1.20
N GLU A 195 -11.07 15.11 0.33
CA GLU A 195 -11.18 16.55 0.56
C GLU A 195 -12.09 16.92 1.74
N GLN A 196 -13.15 16.13 1.97
CA GLN A 196 -14.17 16.39 3.00
C GLN A 196 -13.80 15.89 4.40
N ILE A 197 -12.91 14.90 4.50
CA ILE A 197 -12.51 14.32 5.78
C ILE A 197 -11.33 15.07 6.39
N GLU A 198 -11.26 15.15 7.72
CA GLU A 198 -10.16 15.79 8.45
C GLU A 198 -9.22 14.75 9.03
N PHE A 199 -7.93 14.84 8.74
CA PHE A 199 -6.92 13.87 9.18
C PHE A 199 -5.54 14.51 9.30
N ARG A 200 -4.67 13.92 10.12
CA ARG A 200 -3.38 14.52 10.51
C ARG A 200 -2.17 13.62 10.27
N HIS A 201 -2.39 12.35 9.97
CA HIS A 201 -1.37 11.33 9.71
C HIS A 201 -2.04 10.09 9.10
N PRO A 202 -1.28 9.11 8.56
CA PRO A 202 -1.83 7.97 7.82
C PRO A 202 -2.92 7.17 8.56
N ASN A 203 -2.75 6.90 9.86
CA ASN A 203 -3.76 6.15 10.61
C ASN A 203 -5.09 6.90 10.77
N SER A 204 -5.05 8.21 11.07
CA SER A 204 -6.28 9.03 11.13
C SER A 204 -6.94 9.15 9.76
N PHE A 205 -6.15 9.12 8.69
CA PHE A 205 -6.67 9.12 7.32
C PHE A 205 -7.45 7.83 7.03
N GLU A 206 -6.87 6.66 7.33
CA GLU A 206 -7.55 5.38 7.17
C GLU A 206 -8.81 5.28 8.05
N ASP A 207 -8.71 5.68 9.32
CA ASP A 207 -9.83 5.67 10.26
C ASP A 207 -11.00 6.54 9.75
N GLU A 208 -10.75 7.77 9.33
CA GLU A 208 -11.78 8.68 8.82
C GLU A 208 -12.37 8.24 7.48
N LEU A 209 -11.58 7.63 6.60
CA LEU A 209 -12.10 6.99 5.39
C LEU A 209 -12.99 5.79 5.74
N SER A 210 -12.57 4.95 6.68
CA SER A 210 -13.29 3.74 7.10
C SER A 210 -14.64 4.03 7.75
N LYS A 211 -14.79 5.19 8.40
CA LYS A 211 -16.08 5.71 8.93
C LYS A 211 -17.01 6.23 7.85
N ARG A 212 -16.49 6.59 6.67
CA ARG A 212 -17.25 7.16 5.55
C ARG A 212 -17.05 6.35 4.25
N PRO A 213 -17.26 5.02 4.27
CA PRO A 213 -17.08 4.22 3.07
C PRO A 213 -18.12 4.59 2.02
N LEU A 214 -17.80 4.35 0.75
CA LEU A 214 -18.72 4.62 -0.36
C LEU A 214 -19.88 3.59 -0.39
N MET A 215 -20.91 3.85 0.42
CA MET A 215 -22.11 3.01 0.61
C MET A 215 -23.02 2.83 -0.61
N GLN A 216 -22.66 3.41 -1.75
CA GLN A 216 -23.26 3.15 -3.06
C GLN A 216 -22.49 2.09 -3.87
N ARG A 217 -21.26 1.74 -3.46
CA ARG A 217 -20.39 0.75 -4.11
C ARG A 217 -20.21 -0.48 -3.20
N PRO A 218 -21.14 -1.46 -3.21
CA PRO A 218 -21.15 -2.56 -2.23
C PRO A 218 -20.09 -3.63 -2.47
N LEU A 219 -19.38 -3.59 -3.60
CA LEU A 219 -18.53 -4.68 -4.02
C LEU A 219 -17.05 -4.35 -3.86
N MET A 220 -16.25 -5.34 -3.53
CA MET A 220 -14.79 -5.34 -3.67
C MET A 220 -14.39 -6.47 -4.61
N THR A 221 -13.17 -6.44 -5.12
CA THR A 221 -12.62 -7.48 -5.98
C THR A 221 -11.15 -7.74 -5.65
N CYS A 222 -10.67 -8.96 -5.84
CA CYS A 222 -9.28 -9.36 -5.59
C CYS A 222 -8.83 -10.43 -6.59
N ASN A 223 -7.52 -10.59 -6.72
CA ASN A 223 -6.95 -11.67 -7.52
C ASN A 223 -7.00 -13.01 -6.76
N PRO A 224 -6.86 -14.15 -7.48
CA PRO A 224 -6.71 -15.45 -6.83
C PRO A 224 -5.53 -15.52 -5.85
N GLU A 225 -4.49 -14.73 -6.11
CA GLU A 225 -3.33 -14.56 -5.25
C GLU A 225 -3.09 -13.08 -4.95
N ALA A 226 -2.63 -12.78 -3.74
CA ALA A 226 -2.30 -11.43 -3.34
C ALA A 226 -1.02 -10.96 -4.07
N ILE A 227 -1.04 -9.70 -4.49
CA ILE A 227 0.09 -9.01 -5.12
C ILE A 227 1.08 -8.54 -4.05
N VAL A 228 0.54 -8.06 -2.92
CA VAL A 228 1.32 -7.50 -1.82
C VAL A 228 1.07 -8.25 -0.52
N VAL A 229 2.06 -8.22 0.37
CA VAL A 229 1.97 -8.67 1.77
C VAL A 229 2.54 -7.58 2.67
N ASN A 230 1.92 -7.37 3.83
CA ASN A 230 2.43 -6.51 4.88
C ASN A 230 3.26 -7.35 5.87
N LEU A 231 4.45 -6.89 6.20
CA LEU A 231 5.30 -7.47 7.24
C LEU A 231 5.30 -6.55 8.46
N PRO A 232 4.39 -6.73 9.45
CA PRO A 232 4.26 -5.84 10.59
C PRO A 232 5.39 -6.07 11.62
N ILE A 233 6.64 -5.82 11.22
CA ILE A 233 7.87 -6.13 11.98
C ILE A 233 7.97 -5.27 13.26
N ASN A 234 7.50 -4.03 13.19
CA ASN A 234 7.46 -3.09 14.30
C ASN A 234 6.41 -2.01 14.07
N ARG A 235 6.25 -1.12 15.07
CA ARG A 235 5.30 -0.01 15.06
C ARG A 235 6.00 1.26 15.53
N VAL A 236 5.92 2.31 14.71
CA VAL A 236 6.58 3.62 14.91
C VAL A 236 5.62 4.75 15.32
N GLN A 237 4.34 4.40 15.50
CA GLN A 237 3.30 5.31 15.96
C GLN A 237 2.78 4.85 17.34
N HIS A 238 2.26 5.81 18.10
CA HIS A 238 1.82 5.61 19.48
C HIS A 238 0.31 5.76 19.70
N GLU A 239 -0.43 6.24 18.70
CA GLU A 239 -1.86 6.57 18.82
C GLU A 239 -2.77 5.34 18.71
N PHE A 240 -2.41 4.39 17.84
CA PHE A 240 -3.15 3.16 17.64
C PHE A 240 -2.32 1.98 18.13
N LYS A 241 -2.86 1.17 19.05
CA LYS A 241 -2.15 -0.01 19.58
C LYS A 241 -2.28 -1.23 18.66
N ASN A 242 -2.01 -1.04 17.37
CA ASN A 242 -2.07 -2.10 16.38
C ASN A 242 -1.01 -3.17 16.69
N ARG A 243 -1.39 -4.42 16.41
CA ARG A 243 -0.53 -5.60 16.56
C ARG A 243 0.70 -5.46 15.64
N ALA A 244 1.90 -5.76 16.12
CA ALA A 244 3.15 -5.72 15.35
C ALA A 244 4.26 -6.43 16.12
N GLY A 245 5.07 -7.24 15.44
CA GLY A 245 6.29 -7.83 15.95
C GLY A 245 6.12 -8.70 17.20
N GLU A 246 5.01 -9.42 17.35
CA GLU A 246 4.77 -10.29 18.51
C GLU A 246 5.60 -11.59 18.46
N GLU A 247 5.86 -12.11 17.27
CA GLU A 247 6.59 -13.37 17.05
C GLU A 247 7.99 -13.12 16.48
N HIS A 248 8.12 -12.15 15.56
CA HIS A 248 9.36 -11.88 14.83
C HIS A 248 9.75 -10.40 14.81
N GLY A 249 9.45 -9.69 15.90
CA GLY A 249 9.69 -8.27 16.02
C GLY A 249 11.17 -7.88 16.00
N ILE A 250 11.50 -6.82 15.25
CA ILE A 250 12.81 -6.15 15.28
C ILE A 250 12.53 -4.66 15.43
N SER A 251 13.19 -3.99 16.38
CA SER A 251 12.94 -2.56 16.63
C SER A 251 13.26 -1.70 15.39
N ALA A 252 12.58 -0.55 15.28
CA ALA A 252 12.82 0.38 14.18
C ALA A 252 14.27 0.90 14.19
N GLU A 253 14.82 1.16 15.38
CA GLU A 253 16.20 1.61 15.60
C GLU A 253 17.21 0.55 15.15
N THR A 254 16.93 -0.72 15.44
CA THR A 254 17.81 -1.84 15.04
C THR A 254 17.86 -1.98 13.52
N LEU A 255 16.70 -1.91 12.85
CA LEU A 255 16.64 -1.94 11.39
C LEU A 255 17.27 -0.68 10.77
N ASN A 256 17.06 0.49 11.37
CA ASN A 256 17.67 1.74 10.93
C ASN A 256 19.20 1.68 10.98
N ALA A 257 19.76 1.24 12.11
CA ALA A 257 21.19 1.06 12.28
C ALA A 257 21.76 0.04 11.28
N ALA A 258 21.08 -1.07 11.05
CA ALA A 258 21.51 -2.05 10.05
C ALA A 258 21.50 -1.46 8.64
N TYR A 259 20.45 -0.71 8.27
CA TYR A 259 20.32 -0.09 6.95
C TYR A 259 21.40 0.95 6.67
N LEU A 260 21.71 1.79 7.66
CA LEU A 260 22.82 2.75 7.61
C LEU A 260 24.19 2.05 7.46
N ASN A 261 24.32 0.83 7.96
CA ASN A 261 25.52 0.00 7.78
C ASN A 261 25.49 -0.83 6.47
N GLY A 262 24.63 -0.48 5.52
CA GLY A 262 24.57 -1.10 4.20
C GLY A 262 23.76 -2.40 4.13
N LYS A 263 23.07 -2.82 5.20
CA LYS A 263 22.23 -4.02 5.19
C LYS A 263 20.86 -3.78 4.56
N ARG A 264 20.32 -4.77 3.84
CA ARG A 264 19.01 -4.71 3.17
C ARG A 264 18.14 -5.87 3.59
N VAL A 265 16.82 -5.67 3.66
CA VAL A 265 15.87 -6.76 3.86
C VAL A 265 15.93 -7.71 2.66
N ASN A 266 16.21 -8.99 2.90
CA ASN A 266 16.21 -10.02 1.88
C ASN A 266 14.77 -10.31 1.42
N LEU A 267 14.50 -10.16 0.12
CA LEU A 267 13.17 -10.34 -0.45
C LEU A 267 12.88 -11.79 -0.83
N GLU A 268 13.90 -12.64 -0.99
CA GLU A 268 13.73 -14.04 -1.42
C GLU A 268 12.79 -14.85 -0.52
N PRO A 269 12.90 -14.79 0.83
CA PRO A 269 11.94 -15.47 1.70
C PRO A 269 10.49 -14.99 1.51
N VAL A 270 10.30 -13.72 1.17
CA VAL A 270 8.96 -13.12 0.95
C VAL A 270 8.39 -13.56 -0.40
N TYR A 271 9.24 -13.73 -1.42
CA TYR A 271 8.83 -14.24 -2.73
C TYR A 271 8.47 -15.72 -2.69
N ALA A 272 9.12 -16.49 -1.83
CA ALA A 272 8.78 -17.89 -1.58
C ALA A 272 7.48 -18.09 -0.77
N LEU A 273 6.90 -17.02 -0.23
CA LEU A 273 5.73 -17.08 0.66
C LEU A 273 4.45 -17.50 -0.06
N THR A 274 3.96 -18.70 0.27
CA THR A 274 2.80 -19.34 -0.37
C THR A 274 1.68 -19.72 0.62
N ASP A 275 1.96 -19.73 1.92
CA ASP A 275 1.12 -20.29 2.99
C ASP A 275 0.66 -19.25 4.03
N ASN A 276 0.95 -17.97 3.81
CA ASN A 276 0.49 -16.91 4.69
C ASN A 276 -1.04 -16.86 4.78
N ARG A 277 -1.54 -16.65 6.01
CA ARG A 277 -2.97 -16.82 6.34
C ARG A 277 -3.79 -15.52 6.25
N GLY A 278 -3.13 -14.39 6.03
CA GLY A 278 -3.70 -13.05 6.00
C GLY A 278 -2.82 -12.08 5.21
N CYS A 279 -3.34 -10.88 4.98
CA CYS A 279 -2.64 -9.80 4.29
C CYS A 279 -1.43 -9.28 5.09
N HIS A 280 -1.48 -9.36 6.41
CA HIS A 280 -0.35 -9.16 7.30
C HIS A 280 0.22 -10.51 7.74
N HIS A 281 1.53 -10.64 7.69
CA HIS A 281 2.23 -11.86 8.04
C HIS A 281 3.53 -11.55 8.78
N GLU A 282 3.63 -11.99 10.02
CA GLU A 282 4.91 -12.02 10.73
C GLU A 282 5.74 -13.20 10.25
N MET A 283 7.01 -12.92 9.94
CA MET A 283 8.00 -13.93 9.55
C MET A 283 9.40 -13.45 9.94
N PRO A 284 10.38 -14.34 10.11
CA PRO A 284 11.76 -13.94 10.34
C PRO A 284 12.29 -13.07 9.20
N ILE A 285 12.92 -11.94 9.56
CA ILE A 285 13.55 -11.04 8.60
C ILE A 285 15.04 -11.35 8.52
N GLN A 286 15.51 -11.59 7.29
CA GLN A 286 16.93 -11.75 6.99
C GLN A 286 17.47 -10.46 6.41
N LEU A 287 18.64 -10.04 6.90
CA LEU A 287 19.36 -8.86 6.41
C LEU A 287 20.60 -9.31 5.63
N ILE A 288 20.74 -8.83 4.40
CA ILE A 288 21.87 -9.12 3.49
C ILE A 288 22.77 -7.89 3.38
#